data_AF-A0A8T3XLN9-F1
#
_entry.id   AF-A0A8T3XLN9-F1
#
_cell.length_a   1.000
_cell.length_b   1.000
_cell.length_c   1.000
_cell.angle_alpha   90.00
_cell.angle_beta   90.00
_cell.angle_gamma   90.00
#
_symmetry.space_group_name_H-M   'P 1'
#
loop_
_entity.id
_entity.type
_entity.pdbx_description
1 polymer ?
#
loop_
_entity_poly.entity_id
_entity_poly.type
_entity_poly.pdbx_seq_one_letter_code
_entity_poly.pdbx_strand_id
1 'polypeptide(L)'
;MHIPKKYGQSKLDKCPFCQKHATAMNSQKVPVCQSHKEETLDDFRCACGSPLDIMHGKFGTFFSCVKCGNINMKKALEFNDTKPKMQNRNFPQKTQQNKEMTVRSDDPRYFD
;
A
#
# COMPACT_ATOMS: atom_id res chain seq x y z
N MET A 1 8.99 -1.83 -33.18
CA MET A 1 9.81 -1.57 -31.98
C MET A 1 9.73 -2.79 -31.07
N HIS A 2 10.83 -3.52 -30.86
CA HIS A 2 10.85 -4.73 -30.03
C HIS A 2 11.36 -4.36 -28.63
N ILE A 3 10.52 -4.49 -27.60
CA ILE A 3 10.90 -4.24 -26.21
C ILE A 3 11.36 -5.58 -25.61
N PRO A 4 12.63 -5.71 -25.19
CA PRO A 4 13.15 -6.96 -24.65
C PRO A 4 12.51 -7.30 -23.29
N LYS A 5 12.38 -8.60 -23.00
CA LYS A 5 11.91 -9.09 -21.70
C LYS A 5 12.90 -8.69 -20.61
N LYS A 6 12.43 -7.95 -19.59
CA LYS A 6 13.20 -7.65 -18.39
C LYS A 6 12.95 -8.73 -17.35
N TYR A 7 13.95 -9.58 -17.14
CA TYR A 7 13.92 -10.60 -16.09
C TYR A 7 14.18 -9.96 -14.71
N GLY A 8 13.72 -10.62 -13.65
CA GLY A 8 13.96 -10.19 -12.26
C GLY A 8 12.98 -9.15 -11.69
N GLN A 9 11.96 -8.73 -12.45
CA GLN A 9 10.90 -7.85 -11.93
C GLN A 9 9.72 -8.68 -11.41
N SER A 10 9.50 -8.69 -10.10
CA SER A 10 8.31 -9.27 -9.48
C SER A 10 7.19 -8.22 -9.36
N LYS A 11 5.94 -8.67 -9.47
CA LYS A 11 4.78 -7.81 -9.23
C LYS A 11 4.61 -7.62 -7.73
N LEU A 12 4.85 -6.41 -7.23
CA LEU A 12 4.55 -6.05 -5.85
C LEU A 12 3.13 -5.50 -5.76
N ASP A 13 2.24 -6.25 -5.11
CA ASP A 13 0.88 -5.80 -4.85
C ASP A 13 0.83 -4.78 -3.71
N LYS A 14 -0.04 -3.78 -3.86
CA LYS A 14 -0.23 -2.69 -2.90
C LYS A 14 -1.54 -2.89 -2.15
N CYS A 15 -1.53 -2.57 -0.87
CA CYS A 15 -2.71 -2.53 -0.02
C CYS A 15 -3.63 -1.38 -0.44
N PRO A 16 -4.94 -1.61 -0.63
CA PRO A 16 -5.88 -0.57 -1.08
C PRO A 16 -6.09 0.55 -0.04
N PHE A 17 -5.99 0.23 1.27
CA PHE A 17 -6.24 1.20 2.34
C PHE A 17 -5.07 2.15 2.61
N CYS A 18 -3.83 1.64 2.54
CA CYS A 18 -2.64 2.42 2.95
C CYS A 18 -1.52 2.46 1.92
N GLN A 19 -1.71 1.88 0.73
CA GLN A 19 -0.78 1.87 -0.39
C GLN A 19 0.62 1.27 -0.14
N LYS A 20 0.84 0.72 1.06
CA LYS A 20 2.03 -0.07 1.43
C LYS A 20 1.99 -1.43 0.73
N HIS A 21 3.12 -2.14 0.71
CA HIS A 21 3.19 -3.50 0.20
C HIS A 21 2.20 -4.42 0.93
N ALA A 22 1.41 -5.16 0.16
CA ALA A 22 0.50 -6.17 0.70
C ALA A 22 1.31 -7.39 1.15
N THR A 23 1.10 -7.80 2.40
CA THR A 23 1.78 -8.94 3.03
C THR A 23 0.81 -10.03 3.47
N ALA A 24 -0.49 -9.73 3.50
CA ALA A 24 -1.55 -10.63 3.92
C ALA A 24 -2.75 -10.55 2.96
N MET A 25 -3.70 -11.46 3.13
CA MET A 25 -5.00 -11.43 2.46
C MET A 25 -6.11 -11.32 3.50
N ASN A 26 -7.16 -10.58 3.17
CA ASN A 26 -8.41 -10.55 3.95
C ASN A 26 -9.31 -11.75 3.56
N SER A 27 -10.40 -11.98 4.29
CA SER A 27 -11.50 -12.91 4.03
C SER A 27 -12.05 -12.83 2.60
N GLN A 28 -12.12 -11.63 2.02
CA GLN A 28 -12.51 -11.40 0.61
C GLN A 28 -11.40 -11.74 -0.41
N LYS A 29 -10.29 -12.32 0.04
CA LYS A 29 -9.07 -12.64 -0.75
C LYS A 29 -8.37 -11.41 -1.37
N VAL A 30 -8.68 -10.21 -0.88
CA VAL A 30 -8.03 -8.96 -1.33
C VAL A 30 -6.64 -8.84 -0.68
N PRO A 31 -5.59 -8.47 -1.44
CA PRO A 31 -4.26 -8.24 -0.88
C PRO A 31 -4.23 -6.98 0.00
N VAL A 32 -3.94 -7.16 1.28
CA VAL A 32 -3.88 -6.12 2.31
C VAL A 32 -2.58 -6.22 3.12
N CYS A 33 -2.28 -5.23 3.95
CA CYS A 33 -1.21 -5.35 4.94
C CYS A 33 -1.73 -6.00 6.23
N GLN A 34 -0.84 -6.47 7.09
CA GLN A 34 -1.21 -7.13 8.37
C GLN A 34 -2.14 -6.28 9.24
N SER A 35 -1.99 -4.95 9.24
CA SER A 35 -2.85 -4.05 10.02
C SER A 35 -4.30 -3.97 9.53
N HIS A 36 -4.54 -4.28 8.25
CA HIS A 36 -5.86 -4.18 7.61
C HIS A 36 -6.38 -5.56 7.21
N LYS A 37 -5.98 -6.61 7.95
CA LYS A 37 -6.39 -7.99 7.68
C LYS A 37 -7.89 -8.20 7.88
N GLU A 38 -8.51 -7.45 8.79
CA GLU A 38 -9.92 -7.56 9.16
C GLU A 38 -10.82 -6.55 8.43
N GLU A 39 -10.25 -5.59 7.69
CA GLU A 39 -10.99 -4.52 7.02
C GLU A 39 -11.57 -4.97 5.69
N THR A 40 -12.90 -5.00 5.58
CA THR A 40 -13.62 -5.34 4.34
C THR A 40 -13.78 -4.14 3.41
N LEU A 41 -13.79 -4.43 2.10
CA LEU A 41 -13.96 -3.44 1.05
C LEU A 41 -15.40 -3.55 0.53
N ASP A 42 -16.29 -2.78 1.13
CA ASP A 42 -17.70 -2.78 0.78
C ASP A 42 -18.06 -1.48 0.01
N ASP A 43 -19.17 -1.49 -0.73
CA ASP A 43 -19.76 -0.33 -1.43
C ASP A 43 -18.97 0.29 -2.62
N PHE A 44 -18.24 -0.52 -3.39
CA PHE A 44 -17.64 -0.05 -4.64
C PHE A 44 -18.69 0.17 -5.74
N ARG A 45 -18.65 1.33 -6.40
CA ARG A 45 -19.50 1.65 -7.55
C ARG A 45 -18.71 1.64 -8.85
N CYS A 46 -19.33 1.14 -9.90
CA CYS A 46 -18.78 1.25 -11.24
C CYS A 46 -18.96 2.67 -11.80
N ALA A 47 -18.19 3.04 -12.84
CA ALA A 47 -18.39 4.30 -13.57
C ALA A 47 -19.83 4.47 -14.14
N CYS A 48 -20.58 3.39 -14.31
CA CYS A 48 -21.98 3.41 -14.74
C CYS A 48 -23.00 3.53 -13.58
N GLY A 49 -22.51 3.61 -12.33
CA GLY A 49 -23.33 3.80 -11.12
C GLY A 49 -23.90 2.52 -10.50
N SER A 50 -23.75 1.34 -11.12
CA SER A 50 -24.16 0.07 -10.50
C SER A 50 -23.14 -0.43 -9.47
N PRO A 51 -23.56 -1.24 -8.48
CA PRO A 51 -22.64 -1.86 -7.53
C PRO A 51 -21.68 -2.83 -8.24
N LEU A 52 -20.51 -3.00 -7.64
CA LEU A 52 -19.46 -3.92 -8.07
C LEU A 52 -19.35 -5.09 -7.09
N ASP A 53 -19.36 -6.31 -7.63
CA ASP A 53 -19.14 -7.52 -6.84
C ASP A 53 -17.66 -7.92 -6.85
N ILE A 54 -17.13 -8.32 -5.70
CA ILE A 54 -15.75 -8.80 -5.59
C ILE A 54 -15.69 -10.28 -5.98
N MET A 55 -14.89 -10.58 -7.00
CA MET A 55 -14.63 -11.94 -7.46
C MET A 55 -13.14 -12.24 -7.44
N HIS A 56 -12.79 -13.53 -7.47
CA HIS A 56 -11.41 -14.00 -7.46
C HIS A 56 -11.16 -14.98 -8.60
N GLY A 57 -9.97 -14.89 -9.21
CA GLY A 57 -9.54 -15.79 -10.28
C GLY A 57 -8.04 -16.05 -10.27
N LYS A 58 -7.52 -16.68 -11.33
CA LYS A 58 -6.11 -17.07 -11.46
C LYS A 58 -5.12 -15.90 -11.26
N PHE A 59 -5.51 -14.69 -11.68
CA PHE A 59 -4.66 -13.51 -11.68
C PHE A 59 -4.86 -12.59 -10.46
N GLY A 60 -5.67 -13.02 -9.49
CA GLY A 60 -6.01 -12.26 -8.29
C GLY A 60 -7.49 -11.85 -8.23
N THR A 61 -7.79 -10.89 -7.37
CA THR A 61 -9.12 -10.33 -7.20
C THR A 61 -9.45 -9.31 -8.28
N PHE A 62 -10.70 -9.31 -8.72
CA PHE A 62 -11.25 -8.36 -9.68
C PHE A 62 -12.69 -8.02 -9.32
N PHE A 63 -13.20 -6.92 -9.87
CA PHE A 63 -14.60 -6.54 -9.67
C PHE A 63 -15.43 -6.94 -10.87
N SER A 64 -16.68 -7.35 -10.66
CA SER A 64 -17.64 -7.59 -11.72
C SER A 64 -18.81 -6.62 -11.60
N CYS A 65 -19.12 -5.96 -12.71
CA CYS A 65 -20.25 -5.06 -12.84
C CYS A 65 -21.35 -5.74 -13.66
N VAL A 66 -22.59 -5.72 -13.20
CA VAL A 66 -23.74 -6.31 -13.94
C VAL A 66 -23.91 -5.67 -15.32
N LYS A 67 -23.63 -4.37 -15.48
CA LYS A 67 -23.82 -3.64 -16.74
C LYS A 67 -22.57 -3.57 -17.63
N CYS A 68 -21.38 -3.41 -17.03
CA CYS A 68 -20.13 -3.19 -17.76
C CYS A 68 -19.22 -4.42 -17.85
N GLY A 69 -19.52 -5.48 -17.10
CA GLY A 69 -18.69 -6.68 -17.01
C GLY A 69 -17.50 -6.52 -16.07
N ASN A 70 -16.42 -7.26 -16.35
CA ASN A 70 -15.29 -7.39 -15.43
C ASN A 70 -14.35 -6.19 -15.49
N ILE A 71 -13.97 -5.69 -14.32
CA ILE A 71 -13.11 -4.52 -14.12
C ILE A 71 -11.92 -4.91 -13.25
N ASN A 72 -10.75 -4.41 -13.64
CA ASN A 72 -9.52 -4.62 -12.88
C ASN A 72 -9.59 -3.86 -11.54
N MET A 73 -9.10 -4.48 -10.46
CA MET A 73 -9.03 -3.92 -9.11
C MET A 73 -8.46 -2.49 -9.10
N LYS A 74 -7.37 -2.25 -9.84
CA LYS A 74 -6.71 -0.92 -9.90
C LYS A 74 -7.67 0.17 -10.38
N LYS A 75 -8.41 -0.09 -11.46
CA LYS A 75 -9.37 0.86 -12.03
C LYS A 75 -10.51 1.14 -11.07
N ALA A 76 -11.03 0.11 -10.40
CA ALA A 76 -12.13 0.27 -9.45
C ALA A 76 -11.74 1.08 -8.21
N LEU A 77 -10.50 0.96 -7.75
CA LEU A 77 -9.95 1.78 -6.67
C LEU A 77 -9.80 3.25 -7.07
N GLU A 78 -9.40 3.52 -8.32
CA GLU A 78 -9.29 4.88 -8.86
C GLU A 78 -10.64 5.60 -8.95
N PHE A 79 -11.75 4.89 -9.20
CA PHE A 79 -13.07 5.51 -9.29
C PHE A 79 -13.72 5.81 -7.94
N ASN A 80 -13.40 5.02 -6.91
CA ASN A 80 -14.09 5.08 -5.62
C ASN A 80 -13.26 5.76 -4.52
N ASP A 81 -12.12 6.37 -4.87
CA ASP A 81 -11.23 7.16 -3.98
C ASP A 81 -11.40 6.81 -2.51
N THR A 82 -10.92 5.63 -2.10
CA THR A 82 -10.76 5.32 -0.68
C THR A 82 -9.70 6.25 -0.14
N LYS A 83 -10.10 7.46 0.29
CA LYS A 83 -9.18 8.42 0.89
C LYS A 83 -8.54 7.72 2.08
N PRO A 84 -7.20 7.54 2.09
CA PRO A 84 -6.55 7.03 3.28
C PRO A 84 -6.91 8.01 4.41
N LYS A 85 -7.45 7.50 5.52
CA LYS A 85 -7.61 8.30 6.73
C LYS A 85 -6.21 8.74 7.14
N MET A 86 -5.79 9.94 6.75
CA MET A 86 -4.54 10.54 7.20
C MET A 86 -4.68 10.73 8.70
N GLN A 87 -4.19 9.77 9.47
CA GLN A 87 -4.00 9.95 10.90
C GLN A 87 -2.91 11.00 11.05
N ASN A 88 -3.27 12.19 11.54
CA ASN A 88 -2.32 13.21 11.97
C ASN A 88 -1.47 12.62 13.10
N ARG A 89 -0.39 11.92 12.73
CA ARG A 89 0.63 11.50 13.68
C ARG A 89 1.46 12.73 13.98
N ASN A 90 1.21 13.35 15.13
CA ASN A 90 2.12 14.32 15.71
C ASN A 90 3.44 13.59 16.01
N PHE A 91 4.37 13.60 15.06
CA PHE A 91 5.73 13.14 15.31
C PHE A 91 6.40 14.15 16.24
N PRO A 92 6.92 13.74 17.41
CA PRO A 92 7.74 14.62 18.22
C PRO A 92 9.03 14.91 17.44
N GLN A 93 9.22 16.15 17.01
CA GLN A 93 10.46 16.61 16.41
C GLN A 93 11.55 16.58 17.48
N LYS A 94 12.37 15.53 17.50
CA LYS A 94 13.64 15.57 18.24
C LYS A 94 14.53 16.57 17.52
N THR A 95 14.70 17.74 18.10
CA THR A 95 15.75 18.70 17.73
C THR A 95 17.10 18.05 17.98
N GLN A 96 17.69 17.50 16.92
CA GLN A 96 19.03 16.95 16.95
C GLN A 96 20.01 18.12 16.98
N GLN A 97 20.34 18.59 18.18
CA GLN A 97 21.45 19.52 18.35
C GLN A 97 22.73 18.78 17.95
N ASN A 98 23.33 19.15 16.81
CA ASN A 98 24.67 18.73 16.46
C ASN A 98 25.62 19.30 17.53
N LYS A 99 25.95 18.49 18.54
CA LYS A 99 26.95 18.86 19.54
C LYS A 99 28.30 18.61 18.89
N GLU A 100 29.05 19.68 18.64
CA GLU A 100 30.43 19.63 18.19
C GLU A 100 31.25 18.85 19.23
N MET A 101 31.85 17.73 18.82
CA MET A 101 32.60 16.86 19.71
C MET A 101 34.06 17.31 19.67
N THR A 102 34.50 18.12 20.63
CA THR A 102 35.89 18.54 20.74
C THR A 102 36.69 17.47 21.48
N VAL A 103 37.42 16.64 20.73
CA VAL A 103 38.34 15.64 21.31
C VAL A 103 39.58 16.38 21.82
N ARG A 104 39.85 16.30 23.13
CA ARG A 104 41.04 16.86 23.77
C ARG A 104 42.07 15.77 24.04
N SER A 105 43.34 16.14 24.08
CA SER A 105 44.49 15.24 24.34
C SER A 105 44.39 14.44 25.65
N ASP A 106 43.58 14.93 26.59
CA ASP A 106 43.38 14.34 27.92
C ASP A 106 42.14 13.40 27.98
N ASP A 107 41.44 13.13 26.87
CA ASP A 107 40.24 12.27 26.86
C ASP A 107 40.63 10.79 27.03
N PRO A 108 40.21 10.10 28.11
CA PRO A 108 40.58 8.70 28.38
C PRO A 108 40.13 7.72 27.30
N ARG A 109 39.18 8.11 26.44
CA ARG A 109 38.70 7.28 25.31
C ARG A 109 39.64 7.26 24.11
N TYR A 110 40.77 7.96 24.16
CA TYR A 110 41.73 8.08 23.05
C TYR A 110 42.78 6.94 23.02
N PHE A 111 43.00 6.23 24.13
CA PHE A 111 44.12 5.29 24.28
C PHE A 111 43.72 3.80 24.30
N ASP A 112 42.47 3.46 23.99
CA ASP A 112 42.01 2.08 23.73
C ASP A 112 42.03 1.74 22.23
#